data_AF-A0AB40DD72-F1
#
_entry.id   AF-A0AB40DD72-F1
#
_cell.length_a   1.000
_cell.length_b   1.000
_cell.length_c   1.000
_cell.angle_alpha   90.00
_cell.angle_beta   90.00
_cell.angle_gamma   90.00
#
_symmetry.space_group_name_H-M   'P 1'
#
loop_
_entity.id
_entity.type
_entity.pdbx_description
1 polymer ?
#
loop_
_entity_poly.entity_id
_entity_poly.type
_entity_poly.pdbx_seq_one_letter_code
_entity_poly.pdbx_strand_id
1 'polypeptide(L)'
;MKAFTFLLVVLASASCLLTAQANLIESSELSLDTEADFDYEYEVEQLMDEMDDSYEFMEVEDFGVFRTFRKILFAALRTVRGADCIIREVENVLDASRNYLKSVERCGSDLPKDAKDLIKSVKDIVHISDTIINLRARLCTRDRFFLTRLYHKLRCFFRVFGATLKLVREVPRALREIAKLPANAGHCVIKATDDVKGSLTSFSPKMKTCLKK
;
A
#
# COMPACT_ATOMS: atom_id res chain seq x y z
N MET A 1 33.16 1.95 -6.70
CA MET A 1 31.79 2.48 -6.80
C MET A 1 30.77 1.55 -6.11
N LYS A 2 30.91 1.31 -4.80
CA LYS A 2 29.95 0.48 -4.04
C LYS A 2 29.49 1.11 -2.72
N ALA A 3 30.25 2.08 -2.18
CA ALA A 3 29.88 2.79 -0.93
C ALA A 3 28.72 3.79 -1.09
N PHE A 4 28.52 4.37 -2.29
CA PHE A 4 27.46 5.35 -2.53
C PHE A 4 26.06 4.74 -2.52
N THR A 5 25.91 3.47 -2.87
CA THR A 5 24.62 2.74 -2.83
C THR A 5 24.17 2.46 -1.40
N PHE A 6 25.09 2.18 -0.48
CA PHE A 6 24.77 1.95 0.94
C PHE A 6 24.26 3.22 1.64
N LEU A 7 24.82 4.38 1.30
CA LEU A 7 24.44 5.66 1.90
C LEU A 7 23.00 6.10 1.51
N LEU A 8 22.55 5.73 0.30
CA LEU A 8 21.17 5.96 -0.15
C LEU A 8 20.14 5.01 0.49
N VAL A 9 20.57 3.87 1.03
CA VAL A 9 19.72 2.98 1.83
C VAL A 9 19.59 3.52 3.26
N VAL A 10 20.67 4.06 3.83
CA VAL A 10 20.64 4.69 5.16
C VAL A 10 19.82 5.99 5.16
N LEU A 11 19.92 6.84 4.13
CA LEU A 11 19.08 8.05 4.01
C LEU A 11 17.59 7.73 3.78
N ALA A 12 17.27 6.64 3.08
CA ALA A 12 15.89 6.16 2.95
C ALA A 12 15.32 5.63 4.28
N SER A 13 16.17 5.26 5.24
CA SER A 13 15.77 4.70 6.54
C SER A 13 15.33 5.74 7.58
N ALA A 14 15.57 7.03 7.35
CA ALA A 14 15.07 8.11 8.22
C ALA A 14 13.60 8.46 7.93
N SER A 15 13.08 8.02 6.78
CA SER A 15 11.84 8.54 6.20
C SER A 15 10.54 8.01 6.82
N CYS A 16 10.60 6.95 7.63
CA CYS A 16 9.41 6.39 8.29
C CYS A 16 9.09 7.03 9.65
N LEU A 17 9.90 7.96 10.16
CA LEU A 17 9.81 8.43 11.56
C LEU A 17 9.43 9.90 11.76
N LEU A 18 9.25 10.70 10.71
CA LEU A 18 9.05 12.15 10.90
C LEU A 18 7.56 12.54 11.08
N THR A 19 6.90 11.97 12.09
CA THR A 19 5.78 12.65 12.78
C THR A 19 5.85 12.56 14.31
N ALA A 20 6.95 12.10 14.90
CA ALA A 20 7.20 12.30 16.33
C ALA A 20 8.70 12.50 16.59
N GLN A 21 9.02 13.56 17.33
CA GLN A 21 10.33 13.93 17.87
C GLN A 21 11.23 14.79 16.95
N ALA A 22 10.92 16.09 16.94
CA ALA A 22 11.83 17.16 16.53
C ALA A 22 12.82 17.57 17.64
N ASN A 23 13.17 16.67 18.57
CA ASN A 23 14.20 16.90 19.58
C ASN A 23 14.95 15.60 19.77
N LEU A 24 16.18 15.56 19.27
CA LEU A 24 17.34 14.78 19.71
C LEU A 24 18.36 14.83 18.55
N ILE A 25 18.86 16.04 18.28
CA ILE A 25 20.19 16.18 17.67
C ILE A 25 21.15 16.11 18.86
N GLU A 26 21.69 14.92 19.11
CA GLU A 26 22.97 14.82 19.80
C GLU A 26 23.81 13.81 19.05
N SER A 27 24.92 14.35 18.55
CA SER A 27 26.03 13.68 17.90
C SER A 27 26.44 12.42 18.66
N SER A 28 26.25 11.24 18.07
CA SER A 28 27.02 10.07 18.44
C SER A 28 27.89 9.70 17.25
N GLU A 29 29.16 10.01 17.41
CA GLU A 29 30.24 9.71 16.49
C GLU A 29 30.28 8.21 16.18
N LEU A 30 30.47 7.92 14.89
CA LEU A 30 30.37 6.61 14.28
C LEU A 30 31.65 5.81 14.56
N SER A 31 31.75 5.15 15.72
CA SER A 31 32.73 4.07 15.90
C SER A 31 32.20 2.79 15.24
N LEU A 32 32.66 2.59 14.01
CA LEU A 32 32.34 1.48 13.13
C LEU A 32 33.18 0.26 13.51
N ASP A 33 32.92 -0.32 14.69
CA ASP A 33 33.59 -1.55 15.15
C ASP A 33 32.57 -2.44 15.85
N THR A 34 31.79 -3.19 15.08
CA THR A 34 31.26 -4.50 15.47
C THR A 34 30.81 -5.21 14.20
N GLU A 35 31.64 -6.15 13.76
CA GLU A 35 31.28 -7.20 12.80
C GLU A 35 30.16 -8.06 13.41
N ALA A 36 28.92 -7.63 13.22
CA ALA A 36 27.78 -8.53 13.24
C ALA A 36 27.47 -8.85 11.78
N ASP A 37 27.97 -10.00 11.33
CA ASP A 37 27.67 -10.64 10.04
C ASP A 37 26.18 -11.00 10.00
N PHE A 38 25.35 -9.98 9.82
CA PHE A 38 23.91 -10.12 9.60
C PHE A 38 23.70 -9.86 8.11
N ASP A 39 23.50 -10.94 7.35
CA ASP A 39 23.34 -10.90 5.90
C ASP A 39 22.01 -10.21 5.54
N TYR A 40 22.09 -8.89 5.49
CA TYR A 40 21.00 -7.98 5.14
C TYR A 40 20.45 -8.29 3.75
N GLU A 41 21.27 -8.86 2.86
CA GLU A 41 20.88 -9.24 1.52
C GLU A 41 19.95 -10.45 1.56
N TYR A 42 20.30 -11.47 2.35
CA TYR A 42 19.48 -12.67 2.56
C TYR A 42 18.11 -12.39 3.20
N GLU A 43 18.02 -11.51 4.20
CA GLU A 43 16.72 -11.16 4.80
C GLU A 43 15.84 -10.33 3.86
N VAL A 44 16.45 -9.43 3.08
CA VAL A 44 15.74 -8.69 2.04
C VAL A 44 15.22 -9.66 0.98
N GLU A 45 16.02 -10.66 0.61
CA GLU A 45 15.65 -11.68 -0.37
C GLU A 45 14.51 -12.57 0.14
N GLN A 46 14.56 -13.06 1.38
CA GLN A 46 13.43 -13.77 2.00
C GLN A 46 12.13 -12.94 2.06
N LEU A 47 12.22 -11.65 2.41
CA LEU A 47 11.05 -10.77 2.43
C LEU A 47 10.52 -10.49 1.02
N MET A 48 11.37 -10.54 0.00
CA MET A 48 10.96 -10.42 -1.40
C MET A 48 10.35 -11.72 -1.94
N ASP A 49 10.86 -12.87 -1.53
CA ASP A 49 10.35 -14.20 -1.89
C ASP A 49 8.97 -14.47 -1.26
N GLU A 50 8.73 -14.09 0.01
CA GLU A 50 7.40 -14.16 0.64
C GLU A 50 6.34 -13.36 -0.14
N MET A 51 6.78 -12.34 -0.90
CA MET A 51 5.90 -11.59 -1.78
C MET A 51 5.66 -12.27 -3.13
N ASP A 52 6.57 -13.16 -3.55
CA ASP A 52 6.59 -13.87 -4.85
C ASP A 52 5.49 -14.91 -5.03
N ASP A 53 5.09 -15.59 -3.96
CA ASP A 53 4.01 -16.59 -4.00
C ASP A 53 2.61 -16.01 -4.24
N SER A 54 2.44 -14.69 -4.20
CA SER A 54 1.13 -14.05 -4.43
C SER A 54 0.79 -13.80 -5.90
N TYR A 55 1.68 -14.14 -6.84
CA TYR A 55 1.64 -13.64 -8.24
C TYR A 55 0.94 -14.57 -9.25
N GLU A 56 0.45 -15.74 -8.86
CA GLU A 56 0.14 -16.84 -9.77
C GLU A 56 -1.14 -16.67 -10.64
N PHE A 57 -2.01 -15.69 -10.37
CA PHE A 57 -3.29 -15.54 -11.09
C PHE A 57 -3.64 -14.06 -11.42
N MET A 58 -2.86 -13.43 -12.30
CA MET A 58 -3.16 -12.10 -12.87
C MET A 58 -3.37 -12.16 -14.39
N GLU A 59 -4.35 -11.41 -14.88
CA GLU A 59 -4.55 -11.19 -16.33
C GLU A 59 -3.36 -10.40 -16.93
N VAL A 60 -3.10 -10.59 -18.23
CA VAL A 60 -1.92 -10.02 -18.92
C VAL A 60 -1.86 -8.49 -18.84
N GLU A 61 -3.00 -7.81 -18.94
CA GLU A 61 -3.09 -6.35 -18.84
C GLU A 61 -2.81 -5.87 -17.40
N ASP A 62 -3.32 -6.59 -16.40
CA ASP A 62 -3.04 -6.32 -14.99
C ASP A 62 -1.56 -6.52 -14.67
N PHE A 63 -0.90 -7.45 -15.34
CA PHE A 63 0.51 -7.75 -15.13
C PHE A 63 1.44 -6.59 -15.51
N GLY A 64 1.15 -5.88 -16.60
CA GLY A 64 1.91 -4.69 -17.02
C GLY A 64 1.74 -3.51 -16.05
N VAL A 65 0.50 -3.27 -15.61
CA VAL A 65 0.15 -2.27 -14.58
C VAL A 65 0.85 -2.62 -13.26
N PHE A 66 0.79 -3.90 -12.86
CA PHE A 66 1.38 -4.41 -11.64
C PHE A 66 2.90 -4.21 -11.57
N ARG A 67 3.65 -4.57 -12.63
CA ARG A 67 5.10 -4.35 -12.71
C ARG A 67 5.47 -2.87 -12.58
N THR A 68 4.68 -2.00 -13.20
CA THR A 68 4.87 -0.55 -13.12
C THR A 68 4.68 -0.06 -11.69
N PHE A 69 3.62 -0.51 -11.01
CA PHE A 69 3.39 -0.18 -9.61
C PHE A 69 4.43 -0.77 -8.66
N ARG A 70 4.96 -1.96 -8.92
CA ARG A 70 6.08 -2.53 -8.14
C ARG A 70 7.26 -1.56 -8.10
N LYS A 71 7.64 -0.99 -9.25
CA LYS A 71 8.73 0.02 -9.32
C LYS A 71 8.37 1.33 -8.63
N ILE A 72 7.15 1.83 -8.86
CA ILE A 72 6.68 3.09 -8.29
C ILE A 72 6.61 3.02 -6.78
N LEU A 73 5.98 1.98 -6.23
CA LEU A 73 5.84 1.79 -4.80
C LEU A 73 7.20 1.59 -4.14
N PHE A 74 8.09 0.80 -4.75
CA PHE A 74 9.43 0.58 -4.21
C PHE A 74 10.23 1.89 -4.13
N ALA A 75 10.12 2.76 -5.13
CA ALA A 75 10.82 4.05 -5.14
C ALA A 75 10.15 5.08 -4.22
N ALA A 76 8.82 5.22 -4.26
CA ALA A 76 8.08 6.21 -3.48
C ALA A 76 8.09 5.90 -1.97
N LEU A 77 8.01 4.62 -1.56
CA LEU A 77 8.08 4.26 -0.12
C LEU A 77 9.45 4.52 0.51
N ARG A 78 10.51 4.77 -0.28
CA ARG A 78 11.84 5.15 0.23
C ARG A 78 11.92 6.61 0.66
N THR A 79 10.98 7.46 0.23
CA THR A 79 10.94 8.87 0.58
C THR A 79 9.78 9.16 1.54
N VAL A 80 9.96 10.10 2.47
CA VAL A 80 8.88 10.51 3.40
C VAL A 80 7.66 10.95 2.63
N ARG A 81 7.89 11.80 1.61
CA ARG A 81 6.84 12.43 0.81
C ARG A 81 6.12 11.43 -0.10
N GLY A 82 6.87 10.47 -0.67
CA GLY A 82 6.30 9.39 -1.47
C GLY A 82 5.48 8.43 -0.61
N ALA A 83 5.98 8.05 0.58
CA ALA A 83 5.23 7.25 1.54
C ALA A 83 3.96 7.95 2.02
N ASP A 84 4.03 9.23 2.39
CA ASP A 84 2.85 10.01 2.79
C ASP A 84 1.82 10.12 1.65
N CYS A 85 2.30 10.33 0.42
CA CYS A 85 1.45 10.33 -0.78
C CYS A 85 0.73 8.99 -0.97
N ILE A 86 1.45 7.86 -0.88
CA ILE A 86 0.85 6.52 -1.01
C ILE A 86 -0.24 6.32 0.03
N ILE A 87 0.04 6.65 1.30
CA ILE A 87 -0.92 6.45 2.38
C ILE A 87 -2.16 7.31 2.18
N ARG A 88 -2.01 8.56 1.74
CA ARG A 88 -3.14 9.44 1.43
C ARG A 88 -4.02 8.87 0.31
N GLU A 89 -3.42 8.30 -0.73
CA GLU A 89 -4.20 7.66 -1.79
C GLU A 89 -4.87 6.36 -1.32
N VAL A 90 -4.27 5.63 -0.38
CA VAL A 90 -4.90 4.49 0.29
C VAL A 90 -6.10 4.94 1.14
N GLU A 91 -5.97 6.03 1.89
CA GLU A 91 -7.04 6.65 2.68
C GLU A 91 -8.22 7.09 1.79
N ASN A 92 -7.94 7.76 0.66
CA ASN A 92 -8.96 8.16 -0.31
C ASN A 92 -9.78 6.97 -0.84
N VAL A 93 -9.11 5.85 -1.13
CA VAL A 93 -9.78 4.61 -1.57
C VAL A 93 -10.58 4.00 -0.43
N LEU A 94 -10.00 3.93 0.78
CA LEU A 94 -10.69 3.40 1.97
C LEU A 94 -11.99 4.15 2.25
N ASP A 95 -11.95 5.48 2.25
CA ASP A 95 -13.11 6.31 2.54
C ASP A 95 -14.20 6.14 1.48
N ALA A 96 -13.82 6.15 0.19
CA ALA A 96 -14.76 5.90 -0.90
C ALA A 96 -15.40 4.50 -0.80
N SER A 97 -14.61 3.47 -0.51
CA SER A 97 -15.07 2.10 -0.35
C SER A 97 -16.01 1.93 0.86
N ARG A 98 -15.69 2.55 2.00
CA ARG A 98 -16.58 2.57 3.17
C ARG A 98 -17.88 3.30 2.89
N ASN A 99 -17.82 4.42 2.18
CA ASN A 99 -19.01 5.18 1.79
C ASN A 99 -19.90 4.37 0.85
N TYR A 100 -19.32 3.64 -0.12
CA TYR A 100 -20.06 2.70 -0.95
C TYR A 100 -20.78 1.64 -0.14
N LEU A 101 -20.07 0.94 0.76
CA LEU A 101 -20.68 -0.13 1.57
C LEU A 101 -21.84 0.40 2.42
N LYS A 102 -21.71 1.59 3.01
CA LYS A 102 -22.79 2.26 3.75
C LYS A 102 -23.95 2.66 2.84
N SER A 103 -23.68 3.18 1.65
CA SER A 103 -24.72 3.60 0.69
C SER A 103 -25.51 2.41 0.17
N VAL A 104 -24.82 1.30 -0.12
CA VAL A 104 -25.44 0.07 -0.60
C VAL A 104 -26.25 -0.63 0.48
N GLU A 105 -25.81 -0.62 1.74
CA GLU A 105 -26.60 -1.11 2.87
C GLU A 105 -27.93 -0.35 3.01
N ARG A 106 -27.93 0.96 2.76
CA ARG A 106 -29.17 1.78 2.75
C ARG A 106 -30.10 1.50 1.58
N CYS A 107 -29.63 0.84 0.51
CA CYS A 107 -30.48 0.46 -0.61
C CYS A 107 -31.42 -0.71 -0.28
N GLY A 108 -31.24 -1.41 0.85
CA GLY A 108 -32.19 -2.43 1.32
C GLY A 108 -32.33 -3.64 0.39
N SER A 109 -33.56 -4.12 0.19
CA SER A 109 -33.86 -5.33 -0.61
C SER A 109 -33.63 -5.19 -2.12
N ASP A 110 -33.31 -3.99 -2.61
CA ASP A 110 -33.10 -3.69 -4.04
C ASP A 110 -31.68 -4.03 -4.53
N LEU A 111 -30.98 -4.90 -3.80
CA LEU A 111 -29.63 -5.35 -4.08
C LEU A 111 -29.66 -6.48 -5.13
N PRO A 112 -29.25 -6.21 -6.39
CA PRO A 112 -29.17 -7.26 -7.39
C PRO A 112 -28.14 -8.30 -6.94
N LYS A 113 -28.37 -9.58 -7.30
CA LYS A 113 -27.44 -10.66 -6.98
C LYS A 113 -26.02 -10.37 -7.50
N ASP A 114 -25.96 -9.69 -8.64
CA ASP A 114 -24.72 -9.28 -9.31
C ASP A 114 -23.93 -8.21 -8.54
N ALA A 115 -24.55 -7.50 -7.58
CA ALA A 115 -23.83 -6.58 -6.71
C ALA A 115 -23.06 -7.29 -5.57
N LYS A 116 -23.32 -8.58 -5.31
CA LYS A 116 -22.65 -9.30 -4.21
C LYS A 116 -21.15 -9.43 -4.43
N ASP A 117 -20.73 -9.73 -5.65
CA ASP A 117 -19.31 -9.89 -6.00
C ASP A 117 -18.56 -8.55 -5.95
N LEU A 118 -19.23 -7.48 -6.37
CA LEU A 118 -18.71 -6.13 -6.17
C LEU A 118 -18.58 -5.77 -4.69
N ILE A 119 -19.61 -6.03 -3.88
CA ILE A 119 -19.58 -5.75 -2.43
C ILE A 119 -18.44 -6.52 -1.76
N LYS A 120 -18.22 -7.78 -2.16
CA LYS A 120 -17.10 -8.59 -1.67
C LYS A 120 -15.77 -7.95 -2.05
N SER A 121 -15.57 -7.63 -3.33
CA SER A 121 -14.35 -6.95 -3.81
C SER A 121 -14.09 -5.63 -3.06
N VAL A 122 -15.13 -4.83 -2.82
CA VAL A 122 -15.00 -3.58 -2.07
C VAL A 122 -14.70 -3.80 -0.59
N LYS A 123 -15.22 -4.86 0.04
CA LYS A 123 -14.83 -5.26 1.41
C LYS A 123 -13.36 -5.69 1.48
N ASP A 124 -12.86 -6.41 0.49
CA ASP A 124 -11.46 -6.80 0.41
C ASP A 124 -10.54 -5.57 0.28
N ILE A 125 -10.95 -4.59 -0.54
CA ILE A 125 -10.28 -3.28 -0.62
C ILE A 125 -10.25 -2.58 0.75
N VAL A 126 -11.37 -2.51 1.47
CA VAL A 126 -11.41 -1.91 2.83
C VAL A 126 -10.45 -2.63 3.76
N HIS A 127 -10.47 -3.95 3.79
CA HIS A 127 -9.59 -4.75 4.66
C HIS A 127 -8.11 -4.53 4.37
N ILE A 128 -7.73 -4.50 3.08
CA ILE A 128 -6.33 -4.26 2.68
C ILE A 128 -5.92 -2.83 3.03
N SER A 129 -6.74 -1.82 2.74
CA SER A 129 -6.44 -0.43 3.07
C SER A 129 -6.34 -0.19 4.58
N ASP A 130 -7.24 -0.75 5.38
CA ASP A 130 -7.14 -0.71 6.84
C ASP A 130 -5.87 -1.42 7.33
N THR A 131 -5.48 -2.53 6.71
CA THR A 131 -4.22 -3.21 7.02
C THR A 131 -3.03 -2.31 6.76
N ILE A 132 -2.95 -1.64 5.60
CA ILE A 132 -1.87 -0.70 5.27
C ILE A 132 -1.76 0.43 6.32
N ILE A 133 -2.88 1.07 6.66
CA ILE A 133 -2.93 2.16 7.63
C ILE A 133 -2.51 1.67 9.03
N ASN A 134 -2.99 0.49 9.44
CA ASN A 134 -2.60 -0.11 10.73
C ASN A 134 -1.13 -0.55 10.78
N LEU A 135 -0.57 -1.06 9.68
CA LEU A 135 0.84 -1.43 9.59
C LEU A 135 1.72 -0.20 9.85
N ARG A 136 1.38 0.96 9.28
CA ARG A 136 2.04 2.25 9.55
C ARG A 136 2.00 2.59 11.04
N ALA A 137 0.81 2.52 11.66
CA ALA A 137 0.62 2.91 13.05
C ALA A 137 1.35 2.00 14.06
N ARG A 138 1.42 0.68 13.80
CA ARG A 138 1.91 -0.32 14.78
C ARG A 138 3.34 -0.80 14.56
N LEU A 139 3.77 -0.95 13.31
CA LEU A 139 5.07 -1.54 12.95
C LEU A 139 6.09 -0.50 12.48
N CYS A 140 5.71 0.74 12.26
CA CYS A 140 6.66 1.75 11.79
C CYS A 140 7.03 2.75 12.90
N THR A 141 6.49 2.58 14.11
CA THR A 141 6.63 3.48 15.28
C THR A 141 7.39 2.88 16.47
N ARG A 142 7.74 1.58 16.42
CA ARG A 142 8.35 0.90 17.57
C ARG A 142 9.88 1.02 17.52
N ASP A 143 10.43 1.79 18.46
CA ASP A 143 11.88 1.92 18.66
C ASP A 143 12.40 0.86 19.65
N ARG A 144 13.34 0.04 19.17
CA ARG A 144 14.24 -0.80 19.99
C ARG A 144 15.66 -0.66 19.43
N PHE A 145 16.67 -1.20 20.13
CA PHE A 145 18.11 -1.14 19.82
C PHE A 145 18.50 -1.13 18.33
N PHE A 146 19.63 -0.52 17.97
CA PHE A 146 20.02 -0.17 16.59
C PHE A 146 19.90 -1.30 15.54
N LEU A 147 20.37 -2.51 15.84
CA LEU A 147 20.24 -3.68 14.94
C LEU A 147 18.78 -4.13 14.81
N THR A 148 18.03 -4.16 15.91
CA THR A 148 16.57 -4.44 15.88
C THR A 148 15.78 -3.34 15.18
N ARG A 149 16.29 -2.10 15.14
CA ARG A 149 15.65 -0.95 14.51
C ARG A 149 15.69 -1.05 12.99
N LEU A 150 16.81 -1.46 12.41
CA LEU A 150 16.97 -1.59 10.96
C LEU A 150 16.09 -2.73 10.41
N TYR A 151 16.15 -3.90 11.05
CA TYR A 151 15.28 -5.04 10.74
C TYR A 151 13.79 -4.66 10.78
N HIS A 152 13.36 -3.97 11.85
CA HIS A 152 11.98 -3.57 12.02
C HIS A 152 11.52 -2.56 10.95
N LYS A 153 12.40 -1.64 10.53
CA LYS A 153 12.14 -0.69 9.45
C LYS A 153 12.00 -1.38 8.09
N LEU A 154 12.90 -2.32 7.76
CA LEU A 154 12.79 -3.13 6.55
C LEU A 154 11.48 -3.92 6.52
N ARG A 155 11.15 -4.58 7.63
CA ARG A 155 9.92 -5.35 7.75
C ARG A 155 8.67 -4.48 7.62
N CYS A 156 8.68 -3.27 8.19
CA CYS A 156 7.63 -2.27 7.97
C CYS A 156 7.53 -1.91 6.47
N PHE A 157 8.65 -1.59 5.82
CA PHE A 157 8.70 -1.25 4.40
C PHE A 157 8.10 -2.36 3.53
N PHE A 158 8.59 -3.59 3.65
CA PHE A 158 8.13 -4.71 2.83
C PHE A 158 6.68 -5.09 3.11
N ARG A 159 6.20 -4.98 4.35
CA ARG A 159 4.78 -5.21 4.67
C ARG A 159 3.87 -4.15 4.06
N VAL A 160 4.22 -2.87 4.17
CA VAL A 160 3.45 -1.78 3.54
C VAL A 160 3.50 -1.91 2.02
N PHE A 161 4.67 -2.21 1.46
CA PHE A 161 4.88 -2.45 0.03
C PHE A 161 4.02 -3.60 -0.49
N GLY A 162 4.09 -4.77 0.15
CA GLY A 162 3.31 -5.95 -0.21
C GLY A 162 1.80 -5.73 -0.06
N ALA A 163 1.34 -5.11 1.02
CA ALA A 163 -0.07 -4.80 1.20
C ALA A 163 -0.58 -3.78 0.17
N THR A 164 0.22 -2.76 -0.17
CA THR A 164 -0.14 -1.79 -1.22
C THR A 164 -0.17 -2.43 -2.60
N LEU A 165 0.72 -3.39 -2.89
CA LEU A 165 0.66 -4.18 -4.12
C LEU A 165 -0.60 -5.04 -4.21
N LYS A 166 -1.05 -5.63 -3.10
CA LYS A 166 -2.34 -6.33 -3.05
C LYS A 166 -3.49 -5.38 -3.38
N LEU A 167 -3.50 -4.17 -2.82
CA LEU A 167 -4.51 -3.16 -3.12
C LEU A 167 -4.50 -2.78 -4.62
N VAL A 168 -3.33 -2.58 -5.21
CA VAL A 168 -3.19 -2.29 -6.65
C VAL A 168 -3.82 -3.37 -7.54
N ARG A 169 -3.87 -4.63 -7.09
CA ARG A 169 -4.53 -5.72 -7.83
C ARG A 169 -6.04 -5.77 -7.61
N GLU A 170 -6.50 -5.51 -6.39
CA GLU A 170 -7.93 -5.58 -6.09
C GLU A 170 -8.73 -4.43 -6.70
N VAL A 171 -8.11 -3.26 -6.89
CA VAL A 171 -8.79 -2.11 -7.51
C VAL A 171 -9.29 -2.41 -8.94
N PRO A 172 -8.47 -2.92 -9.88
CA PRO A 172 -8.93 -3.37 -11.19
C PRO A 172 -10.00 -4.47 -11.14
N ARG A 173 -9.87 -5.43 -10.20
CA ARG A 173 -10.89 -6.48 -10.01
C ARG A 173 -12.24 -5.89 -9.64
N ALA A 174 -12.28 -4.98 -8.68
CA ALA A 174 -13.50 -4.26 -8.33
C ALA A 174 -14.06 -3.46 -9.51
N LEU A 175 -13.23 -2.78 -10.31
CA LEU A 175 -13.67 -2.06 -11.52
C LEU A 175 -14.30 -2.99 -12.57
N ARG A 176 -13.82 -4.23 -12.71
CA ARG A 176 -14.46 -5.24 -13.58
C ARG A 176 -15.84 -5.64 -13.06
N GLU A 177 -15.98 -5.84 -11.75
CA GLU A 177 -17.29 -6.14 -11.15
C GLU A 177 -18.27 -4.96 -11.32
N ILE A 178 -17.78 -3.71 -11.23
CA ILE A 178 -18.58 -2.52 -11.57
C ILE A 178 -19.06 -2.57 -13.03
N ALA A 179 -18.21 -2.97 -13.97
CA ALA A 179 -18.56 -3.05 -15.39
C ALA A 179 -19.58 -4.16 -15.71
N LYS A 180 -19.69 -5.19 -14.86
CA LYS A 180 -20.67 -6.28 -14.99
C LYS A 180 -22.05 -5.93 -14.42
N LEU A 181 -22.15 -4.87 -13.61
CA LEU A 181 -23.43 -4.47 -13.04
C LEU A 181 -24.41 -4.13 -14.17
N PRO A 182 -25.62 -4.72 -14.14
CA PRO A 182 -26.57 -4.51 -15.20
C PRO A 182 -27.14 -3.08 -15.10
N ALA A 183 -27.38 -2.45 -16.26
CA ALA A 183 -27.86 -1.06 -16.31
C ALA A 183 -29.26 -0.85 -15.70
N ASN A 184 -30.00 -1.95 -15.46
CA ASN A 184 -31.28 -1.96 -14.77
C ASN A 184 -31.16 -2.23 -13.25
N ALA A 185 -29.94 -2.26 -12.70
CA ALA A 185 -29.74 -2.25 -11.26
C ALA A 185 -30.48 -1.04 -10.65
N GLY A 186 -31.07 -1.20 -9.47
CA GLY A 186 -31.83 -0.12 -8.84
C GLY A 186 -31.01 1.18 -8.78
N HIS A 187 -31.67 2.32 -9.04
CA HIS A 187 -31.01 3.64 -9.13
C HIS A 187 -30.12 3.96 -7.91
N CYS A 188 -30.49 3.46 -6.72
CA CYS A 188 -29.69 3.56 -5.50
C CYS A 188 -28.31 2.89 -5.64
N VAL A 189 -28.27 1.67 -6.17
CA VAL A 189 -27.04 0.88 -6.34
C VAL A 189 -26.15 1.48 -7.41
N ILE A 190 -26.74 1.92 -8.54
CA ILE A 190 -25.98 2.58 -9.62
C ILE A 190 -25.31 3.85 -9.10
N LYS A 191 -26.07 4.72 -8.42
CA LYS A 191 -25.52 5.96 -7.85
C LYS A 191 -24.38 5.69 -6.86
N ALA A 192 -24.57 4.75 -5.93
CA ALA A 192 -23.53 4.38 -4.97
C ALA A 192 -22.27 3.85 -5.68
N THR A 193 -22.47 3.07 -6.74
CA THR A 193 -21.40 2.49 -7.55
C THR A 193 -20.60 3.55 -8.29
N ASP A 194 -21.25 4.55 -8.89
CA ASP A 194 -20.57 5.62 -9.62
C ASP A 194 -19.64 6.44 -8.72
N ASP A 195 -20.05 6.70 -7.48
CA ASP A 195 -19.25 7.44 -6.49
C ASP A 195 -17.93 6.70 -6.18
N VAL A 196 -17.98 5.37 -5.96
CA VAL A 196 -16.76 4.58 -5.70
C VAL A 196 -15.94 4.33 -6.96
N LYS A 197 -16.58 4.15 -8.12
CA LYS A 197 -15.92 3.99 -9.42
C LYS A 197 -14.98 5.15 -9.72
N GLY A 198 -15.40 6.38 -9.42
CA GLY A 198 -14.57 7.58 -9.60
C GLY A 198 -13.27 7.50 -8.79
N SER A 199 -13.36 7.13 -7.51
CA SER A 199 -12.19 6.99 -6.64
C SER A 199 -11.26 5.88 -7.12
N LEU A 200 -11.80 4.68 -7.39
CA LEU A 200 -11.04 3.51 -7.85
C LEU A 200 -10.34 3.76 -9.19
N THR A 201 -11.01 4.41 -10.14
CA THR A 201 -10.41 4.77 -11.44
C THR A 201 -9.27 5.77 -11.27
N SER A 202 -9.40 6.70 -10.31
CA SER A 202 -8.37 7.71 -10.03
C SER A 202 -7.18 7.19 -9.24
N PHE A 203 -7.30 6.04 -8.58
CA PHE A 203 -6.27 5.49 -7.70
C PHE A 203 -4.94 5.26 -8.43
N SER A 204 -4.97 4.51 -9.53
CA SER A 204 -3.78 4.21 -10.34
C SER A 204 -3.04 5.48 -10.82
N PRO A 205 -3.68 6.43 -11.53
CA PRO A 205 -2.99 7.62 -11.99
C PRO A 205 -2.45 8.48 -10.84
N LYS A 206 -3.17 8.65 -9.72
CA LYS A 206 -2.69 9.41 -8.56
C LYS A 206 -1.51 8.73 -7.89
N MET A 207 -1.55 7.42 -7.72
CA MET A 207 -0.46 6.63 -7.17
C MET A 207 0.83 6.75 -8.00
N LYS A 208 0.72 6.86 -9.34
CA LYS A 208 1.88 7.14 -10.21
C LYS A 208 2.53 8.50 -9.94
N THR A 209 1.77 9.48 -9.43
CA THR A 209 2.32 10.81 -9.11
C THR A 209 3.15 10.81 -7.83
N CYS A 210 3.00 9.81 -6.95
CA CYS A 210 3.76 9.72 -5.70
C CYS A 210 5.27 9.51 -5.93
N LEU A 211 5.69 9.01 -7.09
CA LEU A 211 7.10 8.94 -7.46
C LEU A 211 7.74 10.33 -7.62
N LYS A 212 6.95 11.36 -7.94
CA LYS A 212 7.42 12.73 -8.20
C LYS A 212 7.48 13.59 -6.93
N LYS A 213 7.26 13.01 -5.75
CA LYS A 213 7.10 13.72 -4.46
C LYS A 213 8.30 13.50 -3.55
#